data_AF-A0AAU7DD60-F1
#
_entry.id   AF-A0AAU7DD60-F1
#
_cell.length_a   1.000
_cell.length_b   1.000
_cell.length_c   1.000
_cell.angle_alpha   90.00
_cell.angle_beta   90.00
_cell.angle_gamma   90.00
#
_symmetry.space_group_name_H-M   'P 1'
#
loop_
_entity.id
_entity.type
_entity.pdbx_description
1 polymer ?
#
loop_
_entity_poly.entity_id
_entity_poly.type
_entity_poly.pdbx_seq_one_letter_code
_entity_poly.pdbx_strand_id
1 'polypeptide(L)'
;MDAWMTAAKIEKGRLLRRLSKSGKIVGDELGDWAIWSVVEQSSKQIGIEHFGAHDLRRTCAKLCRKSGGDLEQIKFLLGHSSIQTTERYLGFGAGDRRCGE
;
A
#
# COMPACT_ATOMS: atom_id res chain seq x y z
N MET A 1 -12.38 -9.39 -3.65
CA MET A 1 -12.56 -9.49 -2.18
C MET A 1 -13.27 -10.78 -1.81
N ASP A 2 -14.38 -11.08 -2.46
CA ASP A 2 -15.25 -12.23 -2.14
C ASP A 2 -14.52 -13.58 -2.23
N ALA A 3 -13.72 -13.79 -3.28
CA ALA A 3 -12.94 -15.03 -3.43
C ALA A 3 -12.04 -15.33 -2.20
N TRP A 4 -11.43 -14.31 -1.61
CA TRP A 4 -10.64 -14.47 -0.39
C TRP A 4 -11.51 -14.79 0.83
N MET A 5 -12.60 -14.06 1.03
CA MET A 5 -13.51 -14.29 2.17
C MET A 5 -14.11 -15.69 2.14
N THR A 6 -14.50 -16.17 0.94
CA THR A 6 -14.97 -17.54 0.74
C THR A 6 -13.89 -18.58 1.03
N ALA A 7 -12.68 -18.41 0.47
CA ALA A 7 -11.59 -19.37 0.67
C ALA A 7 -11.10 -19.42 2.14
N ALA A 8 -11.02 -18.26 2.80
CA ALA A 8 -10.62 -18.14 4.19
C ALA A 8 -11.76 -18.44 5.18
N LYS A 9 -13.00 -18.62 4.70
CA LYS A 9 -14.21 -18.81 5.54
C LYS A 9 -14.38 -17.68 6.57
N ILE A 10 -14.19 -16.44 6.11
CA ILE A 10 -14.33 -15.23 6.93
C ILE A 10 -15.68 -14.58 6.62
N GLU A 11 -16.57 -14.55 7.61
CA GLU A 11 -17.88 -13.89 7.50
C GLU A 11 -17.91 -12.51 8.17
N LYS A 12 -17.10 -12.31 9.22
CA LYS A 12 -17.04 -11.07 10.00
C LYS A 12 -15.68 -10.87 10.67
N GLY A 13 -15.37 -9.62 11.03
CA GLY A 13 -14.15 -9.24 11.75
C GLY A 13 -12.97 -8.91 10.82
N ARG A 14 -11.74 -9.10 11.31
CA ARG A 14 -10.52 -8.76 10.56
C ARG A 14 -10.42 -9.61 9.28
N LEU A 15 -10.14 -8.96 8.15
CA LEU A 15 -10.09 -9.58 6.82
C LEU A 15 -8.79 -10.36 6.58
N LEU A 16 -7.67 -9.83 7.09
CA LEU A 16 -6.37 -10.45 7.02
C LEU A 16 -6.04 -11.05 8.38
N ARG A 17 -5.68 -12.34 8.39
CA ARG A 17 -5.45 -13.13 9.60
C ARG A 17 -4.23 -14.02 9.43
N ARG A 18 -3.65 -14.45 10.55
CA ARG A 18 -2.52 -15.38 10.55
C ARG A 18 -2.96 -16.75 10.03
N LEU A 19 -2.19 -17.31 9.10
CA LEU A 19 -2.37 -18.66 8.57
C LEU A 19 -1.23 -19.58 8.98
N SER A 20 -1.52 -20.86 9.21
CA SER A 20 -0.52 -21.92 9.32
C SER A 20 0.00 -22.29 7.94
N LYS A 21 1.13 -22.99 7.88
CA LYS A 21 1.64 -23.60 6.64
C LYS A 21 0.62 -24.57 5.99
N SER A 22 -0.29 -25.14 6.79
CA SER A 22 -1.39 -26.01 6.34
C SER A 22 -2.66 -25.26 5.92
N GLY A 23 -2.62 -23.92 5.85
CA GLY A 23 -3.74 -23.09 5.40
C GLY A 23 -4.85 -22.88 6.44
N LYS A 24 -4.62 -23.24 7.70
CA LYS A 24 -5.59 -23.01 8.80
C LYS A 24 -5.40 -21.61 9.38
N ILE A 25 -6.49 -20.93 9.73
CA ILE A 25 -6.44 -19.68 10.49
C ILE A 25 -6.01 -19.98 11.93
N VAL A 26 -4.95 -19.29 12.41
CA VAL A 26 -4.31 -19.57 13.71
C VAL A 26 -4.28 -18.34 14.64
N GLY A 27 -4.92 -17.25 14.25
CA GLY A 27 -5.03 -16.05 15.06
C GLY A 27 -5.76 -14.94 14.33
N ASP A 28 -6.25 -13.95 15.09
CA ASP A 28 -7.08 -12.89 14.54
C ASP A 28 -6.29 -11.73 13.94
N GLU A 29 -4.98 -11.66 14.21
CA GLU A 29 -4.13 -10.56 13.76
C GLU A 29 -2.99 -11.04 12.85
N LEU A 30 -2.78 -10.29 11.78
CA LEU A 30 -1.63 -10.44 10.91
C LEU A 30 -0.52 -9.53 11.42
N GLY A 31 0.67 -10.10 11.65
CA GLY A 31 1.82 -9.32 12.10
C GLY A 31 2.50 -8.57 10.95
N ASP A 32 3.15 -7.45 11.26
CA ASP A 32 3.85 -6.59 10.28
C ASP A 32 4.89 -7.35 9.46
N TRP A 33 5.59 -8.31 10.08
CA TRP A 33 6.56 -9.15 9.38
C TRP A 33 5.93 -10.00 8.26
N ALA A 34 4.66 -10.43 8.42
CA ALA A 34 3.97 -11.17 7.37
C ALA A 34 3.67 -10.28 6.16
N ILE A 35 3.28 -9.02 6.38
CA ILE A 35 3.11 -8.04 5.30
C ILE A 35 4.46 -7.78 4.62
N TRP A 36 5.51 -7.52 5.39
CA TRP A 36 6.85 -7.32 4.86
C TRP A 36 7.30 -8.51 4.00
N SER A 37 7.13 -9.73 4.50
CA SER A 37 7.54 -10.95 3.80
C SER A 37 6.78 -11.14 2.48
N VAL A 38 5.47 -10.87 2.44
CA VAL A 38 4.68 -10.94 1.19
C VAL A 38 5.17 -9.92 0.16
N VAL A 39 5.43 -8.68 0.58
CA VAL A 39 5.92 -7.63 -0.32
C VAL A 39 7.33 -7.96 -0.81
N GLU A 40 8.22 -8.40 0.07
CA GLU A 40 9.60 -8.76 -0.28
C GLU A 40 9.62 -9.92 -1.28
N GLN A 41 8.84 -10.99 -1.04
CA GLN A 41 8.73 -12.12 -1.96
C GLN A 41 8.18 -11.70 -3.32
N SER A 42 7.14 -10.87 -3.35
CA SER A 42 6.54 -10.38 -4.59
C SER A 42 7.53 -9.51 -5.39
N SER A 43 8.32 -8.69 -4.69
CA SER A 43 9.33 -7.82 -5.31
C SER A 43 10.47 -8.62 -5.93
N LYS A 44 10.96 -9.65 -5.23
CA LYS A 44 11.98 -10.58 -5.75
C LYS A 44 11.52 -11.29 -7.02
N GLN A 45 10.24 -11.69 -7.10
CA GLN A 45 9.67 -12.36 -8.28
C GLN A 45 9.70 -11.49 -9.55
N ILE A 46 9.67 -10.17 -9.39
CA ILE A 46 9.73 -9.22 -10.51
C ILE A 46 11.12 -8.55 -10.64
N GLY A 47 12.13 -9.05 -9.92
CA GLY A 47 13.51 -8.57 -10.01
C GLY A 47 13.77 -7.21 -9.35
N ILE A 48 12.91 -6.77 -8.43
CA ILE A 48 13.10 -5.52 -7.67
C ILE A 48 13.68 -5.84 -6.30
N GLU A 49 14.85 -5.29 -6.01
CA GLU A 49 15.52 -5.39 -4.72
C GLU A 49 15.14 -4.21 -3.79
N HIS A 50 15.27 -4.42 -2.48
CA HIS A 50 15.07 -3.39 -1.45
C HIS A 50 13.73 -2.63 -1.52
N PHE A 51 12.64 -3.36 -1.80
CA PHE A 51 11.30 -2.78 -1.95
C PHE A 51 10.36 -3.24 -0.83
N GLY A 52 9.67 -2.28 -0.21
CA GLY A 52 8.80 -2.52 0.93
C GLY A 52 7.38 -1.98 0.76
N ALA A 53 6.53 -2.26 1.76
CA ALA A 53 5.13 -1.82 1.76
C ALA A 53 5.00 -0.28 1.68
N HIS A 54 5.97 0.46 2.21
CA HIS A 54 5.96 1.92 2.11
C HIS A 54 6.21 2.41 0.68
N ASP A 55 6.99 1.68 -0.13
CA ASP A 55 7.24 2.03 -1.53
C ASP A 55 5.98 1.82 -2.39
N LEU A 56 5.17 0.79 -2.08
CA LEU A 56 3.83 0.64 -2.66
C LEU A 56 2.95 1.87 -2.37
N ARG A 57 2.96 2.34 -1.12
CA ARG A 57 2.19 3.54 -0.73
C ARG A 57 2.68 4.80 -1.45
N ARG A 58 3.99 4.98 -1.59
CA ARG A 58 4.60 6.08 -2.38
C ARG A 58 4.24 5.99 -3.86
N THR A 59 4.29 4.78 -4.42
CA THR A 59 3.96 4.51 -5.82
C THR A 59 2.49 4.81 -6.09
N CYS A 60 1.58 4.39 -5.22
CA CYS A 60 0.16 4.74 -5.29
C CYS A 60 -0.03 6.26 -5.36
N ALA A 61 0.57 7.02 -4.45
CA ALA A 61 0.49 8.48 -4.45
C ALA A 61 0.95 9.09 -5.78
N LYS A 62 2.11 8.67 -6.29
CA LYS A 62 2.68 9.15 -7.56
C LYS A 62 1.79 8.79 -8.75
N LEU A 63 1.25 7.58 -8.80
CA LEU A 63 0.36 7.15 -9.87
C LEU A 63 -0.98 7.90 -9.85
N CYS A 64 -1.56 8.13 -8.66
CA CYS A 64 -2.76 8.96 -8.52
C CYS A 64 -2.50 10.38 -9.04
N ARG A 65 -1.37 10.99 -8.68
CA ARG A 65 -1.02 12.33 -9.16
C ARG A 65 -0.81 12.37 -10.67
N LYS A 66 -0.05 11.39 -11.21
CA LYS A 66 0.19 11.26 -12.66
C LYS A 66 -1.12 11.06 -13.45
N SER A 67 -2.12 10.44 -12.84
CA SER A 67 -3.44 10.22 -13.45
C SER A 67 -4.39 11.42 -13.30
N GLY A 68 -3.90 12.58 -12.86
CA GLY A 68 -4.70 13.80 -12.71
C GLY A 68 -5.41 13.94 -11.36
N GLY A 69 -5.15 13.05 -10.39
CA GLY A 69 -5.70 13.18 -9.04
C GLY A 69 -5.26 14.47 -8.36
N ASP A 70 -6.22 15.16 -7.74
CA ASP A 70 -5.94 16.37 -6.98
C ASP A 70 -5.29 16.05 -5.62
N LEU A 71 -4.52 16.99 -5.09
CA LEU A 71 -3.79 16.83 -3.83
C LEU A 71 -4.72 16.60 -2.63
N GLU A 72 -5.93 17.18 -2.60
CA GLU A 72 -6.89 16.91 -1.53
C GLU A 72 -7.40 15.46 -1.58
N GLN A 73 -7.66 14.93 -2.78
CA GLN A 73 -8.08 13.54 -2.93
C GLN A 73 -6.95 12.57 -2.53
N ILE A 74 -5.72 12.86 -2.92
CA ILE A 74 -4.56 12.04 -2.57
C ILE A 74 -4.27 12.11 -1.05
N LYS A 75 -4.37 13.30 -0.45
CA LYS A 75 -4.28 13.47 1.01
C LYS A 75 -5.32 12.62 1.73
N PHE A 76 -6.57 12.65 1.27
CA PHE A 76 -7.65 11.85 1.85
C PHE A 76 -7.37 10.35 1.70
N LEU A 77 -7.01 9.90 0.50
CA LEU A 77 -6.67 8.50 0.20
C LEU A 77 -5.54 7.97 1.10
N LEU A 78 -4.51 8.79 1.35
CA LEU A 78 -3.36 8.42 2.17
C LEU A 78 -3.59 8.68 3.66
N GLY A 79 -4.66 9.38 4.05
CA GLY A 79 -4.89 9.80 5.44
C GLY A 79 -3.82 10.75 5.96
N HIS A 80 -3.31 11.65 5.13
CA HIS A 80 -2.37 12.69 5.57
C HIS A 80 -3.11 13.83 6.28
N SER A 81 -2.45 14.42 7.29
CA SER A 81 -3.03 15.50 8.09
C SER A 81 -3.17 16.82 7.34
N SER A 82 -2.39 17.04 6.27
CA SER A 82 -2.39 18.30 5.52
C SER A 82 -1.95 18.11 4.07
N ILE A 83 -2.27 19.09 3.20
CA ILE A 83 -1.82 19.11 1.81
C ILE A 83 -0.29 19.16 1.75
N GLN A 84 0.34 19.96 2.62
CA GLN A 84 1.80 20.12 2.66
C GLN A 84 2.52 18.79 2.95
N THR A 85 1.92 17.92 3.78
CA THR A 85 2.43 16.57 4.01
C THR A 85 2.40 15.75 2.73
N THR A 86 1.31 15.81 1.97
CA THR A 86 1.17 15.15 0.67
C THR A 86 2.14 15.71 -0.37
N GLU A 87 2.35 17.02 -0.40
CA GLU A 87 3.31 17.66 -1.31
C GLU A 87 4.73 17.17 -1.06
N ARG A 88 5.16 17.19 0.21
CA ARG A 88 6.46 16.66 0.61
C ARG A 88 6.58 15.16 0.30
N TYR A 89 5.52 14.40 0.53
CA TYR A 89 5.48 12.95 0.27
C TYR A 89 5.64 12.62 -1.23
N LEU A 90 5.02 13.41 -2.10
CA LEU A 90 5.14 13.32 -3.56
C LEU A 90 6.49 13.84 -4.08
N GLY A 91 7.22 14.60 -3.27
CA GLY A 91 8.52 15.17 -3.62
C GLY A 91 8.44 16.56 -4.23
N PHE A 92 7.35 17.31 -4.00
CA PHE A 92 7.20 18.71 -4.44
C PHE A 92 8.09 19.72 -3.65
N GLY A 93 9.13 19.24 -2.96
CA GLY A 93 10.09 20.08 -2.24
C GLY A 93 11.37 20.31 -3.06
N ALA A 94 11.52 21.54 -3.56
CA ALA A 94 12.70 22.14 -4.22
C ALA A 94 13.24 21.40 -5.46
N GLY A 95 12.49 21.40 -6.57
CA GLY A 95 13.07 21.08 -7.88
C GLY A 95 12.12 20.76 -9.03
N ASP A 96 10.85 20.41 -8.76
CA ASP A 96 9.93 20.05 -9.85
C ASP A 96 8.97 21.20 -10.17
N ARG A 97 9.53 22.20 -10.85
CA ARG A 97 8.76 23.19 -11.62
C ARG A 97 9.01 22.88 -13.10
N ARG A 98 8.29 21.92 -13.66
CA ARG A 98 8.11 21.78 -15.11
C ARG A 98 6.62 21.90 -15.39
N CYS A 99 6.18 23.13 -15.67
CA CYS A 99 5.87 23.62 -17.02
C CYS A 99 4.91 22.69 -17.74
N GLY A 100 3.70 23.20 -17.97
CA GLY A 100 2.70 22.53 -18.77
C GLY A 100 3.07 22.48 -20.25
N GLU A 101 2.31 21.64 -20.93
CA GLU A 101 1.81 21.85 -22.30
C GLU A 101 0.30 21.62 -22.25
#